data_AF-A0AAU4R7U8-F1
#
_entry.id   AF-A0AAU4R7U8-F1
#
_cell.length_a   1.000
_cell.length_b   1.000
_cell.length_c   1.000
_cell.angle_alpha   90.00
_cell.angle_beta   90.00
_cell.angle_gamma   90.00
#
_symmetry.space_group_name_H-M   'P 1'
#
loop_
_entity.id
_entity.type
_entity.pdbx_description
1 polymer ?
#
loop_
_entity_poly.entity_id
_entity_poly.type
_entity_poly.pdbx_seq_one_letter_code
_entity_poly.pdbx_strand_id
1 'polypeptide(L)' 'MALLEFSDRLPQCSRCRGNRIIGGVAPQDDEQGRPVYLGLRVKEGAGLLMEWTKECTATHGWYLPDTPPDQP' A
#
# COMPACT_ATOMS: atom_id res chain seq x y z
N MET A 1 16.26 -15.54 8.73
CA MET A 1 15.32 -14.58 8.11
C MET A 1 13.92 -14.96 8.56
N ALA A 2 13.14 -14.01 9.06
CA ALA A 2 11.76 -14.24 9.41
C ALA A 2 10.87 -13.73 8.27
N LEU A 3 9.92 -14.56 7.83
CA LEU A 3 9.03 -14.25 6.71
C LEU A 3 7.82 -13.49 7.22
N LEU A 4 7.40 -12.45 6.49
CA LEU A 4 6.14 -11.75 6.75
C LEU A 4 4.99 -12.61 6.22
N GLU A 5 4.04 -12.99 7.07
CA GLU A 5 2.85 -13.69 6.63
C GLU A 5 1.79 -12.68 6.17
N PHE A 6 1.38 -12.79 4.91
CA PHE A 6 0.34 -11.95 4.32
C PHE A 6 -1.05 -12.51 4.65
N SER A 7 -1.99 -11.63 4.99
CA SER A 7 -3.38 -12.01 5.28
C SER A 7 -4.31 -11.62 4.13
N ASP A 8 -5.10 -12.56 3.64
CA ASP A 8 -6.21 -12.30 2.70
C ASP A 8 -7.36 -11.53 3.34
N ARG A 9 -7.46 -11.55 4.68
CA ARG A 9 -8.43 -10.77 5.43
C ARG A 9 -7.76 -9.53 5.98
N LEU A 10 -8.03 -8.40 5.33
CA LEU A 10 -7.49 -7.12 5.72
C LEU A 10 -8.48 -6.37 6.62
N PRO A 11 -8.26 -6.31 7.94
CA PRO A 11 -9.09 -5.47 8.79
C PRO A 11 -8.98 -4.01 8.35
N GLN A 12 -10.02 -3.20 8.54
CA GLN A 12 -9.92 -1.76 8.27
C GLN A 12 -8.85 -1.11 9.15
N CYS A 13 -8.20 -0.04 8.65
CA CYS A 13 -7.19 0.68 9.44
C CYS A 13 -7.82 1.19 10.74
N SER A 14 -7.28 0.83 11.90
CA SER A 14 -7.83 1.24 13.20
C SER A 14 -7.83 2.76 13.40
N ARG A 15 -6.91 3.49 12.75
CA ARG A 15 -6.79 4.94 12.86
C ARG A 15 -7.75 5.73 11.96
N CYS A 16 -7.93 5.32 10.70
CA CYS A 16 -8.73 6.07 9.73
C CYS A 16 -9.94 5.31 9.18
N ARG A 17 -10.15 4.06 9.60
CA ARG A 17 -11.20 3.13 9.12
C ARG A 17 -11.19 2.87 7.60
N GLY A 18 -10.13 3.26 6.91
CA GLY A 18 -9.97 3.01 5.47
C GLY A 18 -9.63 1.56 5.14
N ASN A 19 -9.93 1.17 3.90
CA ASN A 19 -9.55 -0.10 3.31
C ASN A 19 -8.01 -0.22 3.19
N ARG A 20 -7.51 -1.44 3.33
CA ARG A 20 -6.09 -1.79 3.13
C ARG A 20 -5.97 -2.66 1.87
N ILE A 21 -4.83 -2.56 1.17
CA ILE A 21 -4.51 -3.37 -0.03
C ILE A 21 -3.63 -4.57 0.35
N ILE A 22 -2.74 -4.37 1.32
CA ILE A 22 -1.82 -5.39 1.82
C ILE A 22 -1.80 -5.31 3.34
N GLY A 23 -1.68 -6.45 4.00
CA GLY A 23 -1.52 -6.54 5.44
C GLY A 23 -0.80 -7.82 5.81
N GLY A 24 -0.01 -7.75 6.86
CA GLY A 24 0.70 -8.89 7.41
C GLY A 24 0.94 -8.72 8.89
N VAL A 25 1.34 -9.82 9.52
CA VAL A 25 1.71 -9.84 10.94
C VAL A 25 3.23 -9.89 11.01
N ALA A 26 3.82 -9.02 11.83
CA ALA A 26 5.25 -9.06 12.08
C ALA A 26 5.61 -10.40 12.75
N PRO A 27 6.80 -10.95 12.47
CA PRO A 27 7.22 -12.22 13.07
C PRO A 27 7.53 -12.14 14.57
N GLN A 28 7.51 -10.94 15.16
CA GLN A 28 7.76 -10.68 16.57
C GLN A 28 6.62 -9.84 17.13
N ASP A 29 6.23 -10.14 18.37
CA ASP A 29 5.23 -9.38 19.12
C ASP A 29 5.79 -8.04 19.64
N ASP A 30 4.90 -7.14 20.05
CA ASP A 30 5.26 -5.90 20.76
C ASP A 30 5.80 -6.19 22.18
N GLU A 31 6.24 -5.14 22.89
CA GLU A 31 6.75 -5.25 24.26
C GLU A 31 5.74 -5.83 25.26
N GLN A 32 4.46 -5.87 24.90
CA GLN A 32 3.36 -6.38 25.71
C GLN A 32 2.93 -7.80 25.26
N GLY A 33 3.66 -8.42 24.33
CA GLY A 33 3.38 -9.77 23.81
C GLY A 33 2.17 -9.81 22.88
N ARG A 34 1.84 -8.71 22.20
CA ARG A 34 0.74 -8.66 21.23
C ARG A 34 1.25 -8.67 19.79
N PRO A 35 0.52 -9.30 18.85
CA PRO A 35 0.91 -9.32 17.44
C PRO A 35 0.90 -7.92 16.83
N VAL A 36 1.99 -7.56 16.14
CA VAL A 36 2.12 -6.29 15.43
C VAL A 36 1.57 -6.44 14.01
N TYR A 37 0.47 -5.74 13.73
CA TYR A 37 -0.15 -5.73 12.41
C TYR A 37 0.43 -4.60 11.54
N LEU A 38 1.01 -4.97 10.41
CA LEU A 38 1.52 -4.07 9.38
C LEU A 38 0.51 -4.04 8.23
N GLY A 39 0.36 -2.89 7.56
CA GLY A 39 -0.49 -2.83 6.37
C GLY A 39 -0.39 -1.54 5.59
N LEU A 40 -0.64 -1.65 4.29
CA LEU A 40 -0.66 -0.54 3.34
C LEU A 40 -2.10 -0.12 3.08
N ARG A 41 -2.38 1.16 3.29
CA ARG A 41 -3.69 1.77 3.02
C ARG A 41 -3.89 1.99 1.52
N VAL A 42 -5.15 1.93 1.08
CA VAL A 42 -5.48 2.05 -0.36
C VAL A 42 -4.97 3.34 -0.99
N LYS A 43 -5.15 4.48 -0.31
CA LYS A 43 -4.78 5.78 -0.86
C LYS A 43 -3.27 5.90 -1.06
N GLU A 44 -2.49 5.49 -0.08
CA GLU A 44 -1.03 5.50 -0.12
C GLU A 44 -0.49 4.48 -1.12
N GLY A 45 -1.06 3.27 -1.15
CA GLY A 45 -0.68 2.25 -2.12
C GLY A 45 -1.00 2.65 -3.56
N ALA A 46 -2.15 3.29 -3.79
CA ALA A 46 -2.50 3.82 -5.10
C ALA A 46 -1.53 4.92 -5.55
N GLY A 47 -1.06 5.79 -4.64
CA GLY A 47 -0.03 6.78 -4.93
C GLY A 47 1.28 6.12 -5.38
N LEU A 48 1.78 5.15 -4.62
CA LEU A 48 3.01 4.42 -4.99
C LEU A 48 2.87 3.66 -6.32
N LEU A 49 1.73 3.03 -6.57
CA LEU A 49 1.45 2.36 -7.85
C LEU A 49 1.40 3.35 -9.02
N MET A 50 0.87 4.55 -8.80
CA MET A 50 0.86 5.62 -9.80
C MET A 50 2.28 6.06 -10.15
N GLU A 51 3.13 6.30 -9.16
CA GLU A 51 4.54 6.68 -9.40
C GLU A 51 5.31 5.58 -10.12
N TRP A 52 5.16 4.33 -9.70
CA TRP A 52 5.76 3.20 -10.40
C TRP A 52 5.27 3.10 -11.86
N THR A 53 3.98 3.36 -12.10
CA THR A 53 3.42 3.38 -13.46
C THR A 53 4.07 4.46 -14.31
N LYS A 54 4.28 5.67 -13.75
CA LYS A 54 4.99 6.76 -14.44
C LYS A 54 6.39 6.34 -14.87
N GLU A 55 7.15 5.72 -13.96
CA GLU A 55 8.50 5.20 -14.24
C GLU A 55 8.51 4.17 -15.38
N CYS A 56 7.57 3.22 -15.36
CA CYS A 56 7.42 2.25 -16.44
C CYS A 56 7.06 2.93 -17.76
N THR A 57 6.10 3.85 -17.77
CA THR A 57 5.71 4.58 -18.99
C THR A 57 6.86 5.41 -19.56
N ALA A 58 7.64 6.07 -18.71
CA ALA A 58 8.79 6.87 -19.13
C ALA A 58 9.87 6.03 -19.81
N THR A 59 10.09 4.80 -19.34
CA THR A 59 11.00 3.83 -19.96
C THR A 59 10.61 3.50 -21.41
N HIS A 60 9.33 3.62 -21.75
CA HIS A 60 8.79 3.41 -23.10
C HIS A 60 8.55 4.71 -23.88
N GLY A 61 9.01 5.85 -23.37
CA GLY A 61 8.86 7.17 -24.01
C GLY A 61 7.46 7.76 -23.88
N TRP A 62 6.63 7.25 -22.97
CA TRP A 62 5.28 7.76 -22.70
C TRP A 62 5.30 8.63 -21.43
N TYR A 63 4.52 9.70 -21.44
CA TYR A 63 4.37 10.59 -20.28
C TYR A 63 2.95 10.47 -19.72
N LEU A 64 2.86 10.09 -18.45
CA LEU A 64 1.61 10.09 -17.68
C LEU A 64 1.56 11.35 -16.81
N PRO A 65 0.65 12.30 -17.10
CA PRO A 65 0.57 13.57 -16.36
C PRO A 65 0.10 13.38 -14.91
N ASP A 66 0.60 14.23 -14.01
CA ASP A 66 0.22 14.28 -12.59
C ASP A 66 -1.24 14.67 -12.37
N THR A 67 -1.75 15.55 -13.23
CA THR A 67 -3.11 16.07 -13.16
C THR A 67 -3.95 15.42 -14.26
N PRO A 68 -5.18 14.96 -13.96
CA PRO A 68 -6.12 14.57 -15.00
C PRO A 68 -6.31 15.76 -15.96
N PRO A 69 -6.47 15.50 -17.27
CA PRO A 69 -6.83 16.56 -18.20
C PRO A 69 -8.18 17.17 -17.79
N ASP A 70 -8.35 18.48 -17.95
CA ASP A 70 -9.65 19.13 -17.84
C ASP A 70 -10.64 18.39 -18.74
N GLN A 71 -11.70 17.85 -18.15
CA GLN A 71 -12.78 17.24 -18.92
C GLN A 71 -13.62 18.38 -19.54
N PRO A 72 -13.99 18.28 -20.83
CA PRO A 72 -14.81 19.29 -21.50
C PRO A 72 -16.23 19.41 -20.92
#